data_AF-A0A0F9BAE2-F1
#
_entry.id   AF-A0A0F9BAE2-F1
#
_cell.length_a   1.000
_cell.length_b   1.000
_cell.length_c   1.000
_cell.angle_alpha   90.00
_cell.angle_beta   90.00
_cell.angle_gamma   90.00
#
_symmetry.space_group_name_H-M   'P 1'
#
loop_
_entity.id
_entity.type
_entity.pdbx_description
1 polymer ?
#
loop_
_entity_poly.entity_id
_entity_poly.type
_entity_poly.pdbx_seq_one_letter_code
_entity_poly.pdbx_strand_id
1 'polypeptide(L)'
;MLQLQEAIKKIVERYIVNIVPFSEAVSANEITIPVRSSGRFRKCDQVVIYNQAVLDATGEGEIRQIACIPDRNTVELDSELIDAYPADTSFIQKLVGGQFIQGIYFGDPAKISHYPGITINATEKNNEWFTLSSTSETFQIDITIYVKEADYEASYRLMHTYAKQIETALFRSLYPLVEPFDTAI
;
A
#
# COMPACT_ATOMS: atom_id res chain seq x y z
N MET A 1 -5.81 -9.32 19.81
CA MET A 1 -4.46 -9.06 19.24
C MET A 1 -4.38 -9.46 17.78
N LEU A 2 -4.67 -10.72 17.41
CA LEU A 2 -4.64 -11.16 16.00
C LEU A 2 -5.54 -10.33 15.07
N GLN A 3 -6.78 -10.03 15.46
CA GLN A 3 -7.69 -9.20 14.66
C GLN A 3 -7.14 -7.78 14.38
N LEU A 4 -6.41 -7.20 15.34
CA LEU A 4 -5.78 -5.89 15.18
C LEU A 4 -4.62 -6.00 14.17
N GLN A 5 -3.78 -7.03 14.29
CA GLN A 5 -2.72 -7.30 13.33
C GLN A 5 -3.28 -7.52 11.92
N GLU A 6 -4.37 -8.29 11.79
CA GLU A 6 -5.06 -8.51 10.51
C GLU A 6 -5.62 -7.21 9.92
N ALA A 7 -6.19 -6.34 10.74
CA ALA A 7 -6.68 -5.04 10.30
C ALA A 7 -5.55 -4.17 9.76
N ILE A 8 -4.41 -4.12 10.46
CA ILE A 8 -3.23 -3.36 10.05
C ILE A 8 -2.62 -3.95 8.79
N LYS A 9 -2.51 -5.29 8.70
CA LYS A 9 -2.07 -5.98 7.48
C LYS A 9 -2.93 -5.59 6.29
N LYS A 10 -4.26 -5.60 6.43
CA LYS A 10 -5.19 -5.18 5.37
C LYS A 10 -4.98 -3.73 4.96
N ILE A 11 -4.68 -2.83 5.89
CA ILE A 11 -4.37 -1.42 5.58
C ILE A 11 -3.06 -1.34 4.79
N VAL A 12 -1.99 -1.99 5.27
CA VAL A 12 -0.68 -2.00 4.61
C VAL A 12 -0.79 -2.60 3.20
N GLU A 13 -1.43 -3.76 3.05
CA GLU A 13 -1.68 -4.40 1.74
C GLU A 13 -2.42 -3.45 0.79
N ARG A 14 -3.49 -2.83 1.28
CA ARG A 14 -4.34 -1.97 0.46
C ARG A 14 -3.61 -0.72 -0.06
N TYR A 15 -2.71 -0.14 0.72
CA TYR A 15 -2.03 1.12 0.36
C TYR A 15 -0.62 0.95 -0.22
N ILE A 16 0.11 -0.09 0.20
CA ILE A 16 1.49 -0.33 -0.23
C ILE A 16 1.55 -1.23 -1.47
N VAL A 17 0.82 -2.36 -1.47
CA VAL A 17 0.75 -3.24 -2.64
C VAL A 17 -0.09 -2.57 -3.73
N ASN A 18 -1.28 -2.07 -3.33
CA ASN A 18 -2.23 -1.32 -4.15
C ASN A 18 -2.29 -1.75 -5.62
N ILE A 19 -2.90 -2.92 -5.86
CA ILE A 19 -3.20 -3.42 -7.21
C ILE A 19 -4.62 -2.98 -7.57
N VAL A 20 -4.77 -2.35 -8.73
CA VAL A 20 -6.06 -1.88 -9.23
C VAL A 20 -6.22 -2.34 -10.69
N PRO A 21 -7.34 -2.99 -11.05
CA PRO A 21 -7.61 -3.33 -12.45
C PRO A 21 -8.05 -2.10 -13.24
N PHE A 22 -7.82 -2.16 -14.55
CA PHE A 22 -8.33 -1.16 -15.48
C PHE A 22 -9.86 -1.22 -15.52
N SER A 23 -10.50 -0.08 -15.79
CA SER A 23 -11.95 -0.04 -16.03
C SER A 23 -12.27 -0.15 -17.52
N GLU A 24 -11.38 0.32 -18.39
CA GLU A 24 -11.53 0.31 -19.85
C GLU A 24 -10.18 -0.03 -20.50
N ALA A 25 -10.21 -0.41 -21.78
CA ALA A 25 -9.02 -0.73 -22.53
C ALA A 25 -8.28 0.56 -22.91
N VAL A 26 -6.95 0.49 -22.93
CA VAL A 26 -6.07 1.63 -23.18
C VAL A 26 -5.22 1.32 -24.40
N SER A 27 -5.11 2.27 -25.31
CA SER A 27 -4.28 2.12 -26.51
C SER A 27 -2.83 2.48 -26.22
N ALA A 28 -1.92 2.01 -27.09
CA ALA A 28 -0.55 2.51 -27.09
C ALA A 28 -0.53 4.03 -27.33
N ASN A 29 0.46 4.70 -26.76
CA ASN A 29 0.67 6.15 -26.77
C ASN A 29 -0.35 6.97 -25.96
N GLU A 30 -1.21 6.34 -25.17
CA GLU A 30 -2.08 7.06 -24.23
C GLU A 30 -1.32 7.35 -22.92
N ILE A 31 -1.60 8.51 -22.31
CA ILE A 31 -1.04 8.92 -21.00
C ILE A 31 -2.01 8.70 -19.84
N THR A 32 -3.26 8.41 -20.15
CA THR A 32 -4.35 8.36 -19.18
C THR A 32 -4.83 6.92 -19.04
N ILE A 33 -4.81 6.41 -17.80
CA ILE A 33 -5.31 5.08 -17.49
C ILE A 33 -6.64 5.19 -16.74
N PRO A 34 -7.74 4.65 -17.29
CA PRO A 34 -8.99 4.49 -16.59
C PRO A 34 -8.89 3.28 -15.64
N VAL A 35 -9.04 3.53 -14.35
CA VAL A 35 -8.91 2.55 -13.26
C VAL A 35 -10.19 2.49 -12.44
N ARG A 36 -10.45 1.34 -11.80
CA ARG A 36 -11.63 1.23 -10.92
C ARG A 36 -11.58 2.15 -9.69
N SER A 37 -10.38 2.50 -9.22
CA SER A 37 -10.20 3.45 -8.12
C SER A 37 -8.79 4.02 -8.08
N SER A 38 -8.67 5.34 -8.12
CA SER A 38 -7.40 6.07 -8.05
C SER A 38 -7.04 6.53 -6.63
N GLY A 39 -7.98 6.46 -5.66
CA GLY A 39 -7.88 7.18 -4.38
C GLY A 39 -6.70 6.81 -3.47
N ARG A 40 -6.04 5.69 -3.75
CA ARG A 40 -4.88 5.17 -3.00
C ARG A 40 -3.56 5.55 -3.63
N PHE A 41 -3.58 5.94 -4.90
CA PHE A 41 -2.42 6.50 -5.58
C PHE A 41 -2.20 7.95 -5.18
N ARG A 42 -0.98 8.42 -5.45
CA ARG A 42 -0.58 9.82 -5.28
C ARG A 42 0.27 10.24 -6.46
N LYS A 43 0.30 11.56 -6.69
CA LYS A 43 1.28 12.17 -7.58
C LYS A 43 2.70 11.75 -7.18
N CYS A 44 3.51 11.44 -8.18
CA CYS A 44 4.88 10.92 -8.08
C CYS A 44 5.01 9.50 -7.51
N ASP A 45 3.91 8.76 -7.30
CA ASP A 45 4.03 7.32 -7.05
C ASP A 45 4.56 6.61 -8.30
N GLN A 46 5.48 5.67 -8.11
CA GLN A 46 5.91 4.74 -9.15
C GLN A 46 4.91 3.60 -9.26
N VAL A 47 4.62 3.19 -10.48
CA VAL A 47 3.67 2.12 -10.79
C VAL A 47 4.23 1.20 -11.87
N VAL A 48 3.88 -0.08 -11.81
CA VAL A 48 3.98 -0.99 -12.95
C VAL A 48 2.62 -1.17 -13.55
N ILE A 49 2.58 -1.10 -14.88
CA ILE A 49 1.44 -1.43 -15.69
C ILE A 49 1.77 -2.74 -16.39
N TYR A 50 0.91 -3.73 -16.23
CA TYR A 50 1.15 -5.04 -16.80
C TYR A 50 -0.15 -5.72 -17.18
N ASN A 51 -0.07 -6.61 -18.16
CA ASN A 51 -1.11 -7.56 -18.48
C ASN A 51 -0.79 -8.88 -17.76
N GLN A 52 -1.74 -9.44 -17.03
CA GLN A 52 -1.57 -10.68 -16.25
C GLN A 52 -0.99 -11.82 -17.10
N ALA A 53 -1.47 -11.98 -18.34
CA ALA A 53 -1.00 -13.03 -19.23
C ALA A 53 0.48 -12.85 -19.64
N VAL A 54 0.94 -11.61 -19.77
CA VAL A 54 2.32 -11.28 -20.11
C VAL A 54 3.21 -11.40 -18.87
N LEU A 55 2.73 -10.93 -17.72
CA LEU A 55 3.45 -11.08 -16.45
C LEU A 55 3.73 -12.56 -16.14
N ASP A 56 2.75 -13.44 -16.34
CA ASP A 56 2.91 -14.88 -16.07
C ASP A 56 3.86 -15.57 -17.07
N ALA A 57 4.03 -15.02 -18.28
CA ALA A 57 4.85 -15.60 -19.34
C ALA A 57 6.29 -15.06 -19.39
N THR A 58 6.47 -13.74 -19.28
CA THR A 58 7.76 -13.07 -19.43
C THR A 58 8.18 -12.29 -18.18
N GLY A 59 7.26 -12.02 -17.26
CA GLY A 59 7.54 -11.18 -16.08
C GLY A 59 7.71 -9.70 -16.42
N GLU A 60 7.24 -9.27 -17.60
CA GLU A 60 7.44 -7.91 -18.09
C GLU A 60 6.26 -7.00 -17.76
N GLY A 61 6.57 -5.73 -17.48
CA GLY A 61 5.61 -4.66 -17.25
C GLY A 61 6.27 -3.30 -17.43
N GLU A 62 5.47 -2.30 -17.79
CA GLU A 62 5.93 -0.93 -17.99
C GLU A 62 5.96 -0.17 -16.68
N ILE A 63 7.15 0.33 -16.31
CA ILE A 63 7.31 1.20 -15.14
C ILE A 63 7.05 2.66 -15.55
N ARG A 64 6.13 3.32 -14.84
CA ARG A 64 5.75 4.71 -15.06
C ARG A 64 5.62 5.45 -13.73
N GLN A 65 5.59 6.78 -13.79
CA GLN A 65 5.28 7.62 -12.63
C GLN A 65 3.93 8.30 -12.83
N ILE A 66 3.19 8.46 -11.73
CA ILE A 66 1.92 9.18 -11.78
C ILE A 66 2.20 10.69 -11.82
N ALA A 67 1.86 11.34 -12.93
CA ALA A 67 1.96 12.79 -13.08
C ALA A 67 0.86 13.49 -12.29
N CYS A 68 -0.38 13.03 -12.41
CA CYS A 68 -1.52 13.58 -11.69
C CYS A 68 -2.67 12.57 -11.54
N ILE A 69 -3.61 12.87 -10.65
CA ILE A 69 -4.83 12.09 -10.44
C ILE A 69 -5.99 13.06 -10.63
N PRO A 70 -6.57 13.14 -11.83
CA PRO A 70 -7.59 14.15 -12.14
C PRO A 70 -8.92 13.87 -11.44
N ASP A 71 -9.27 12.59 -11.27
CA ASP A 71 -10.52 12.17 -10.64
C ASP A 71 -10.34 10.86 -9.83
N ARG A 72 -11.45 10.26 -9.37
CA ARG A 72 -11.45 9.03 -8.55
C ARG A 72 -11.23 7.73 -9.32
N ASN A 73 -11.29 7.75 -10.65
CA ASN A 73 -11.27 6.60 -11.54
C ASN A 73 -10.23 6.74 -12.67
N THR A 74 -9.37 7.74 -12.61
CA THR A 74 -8.43 8.05 -13.68
C THR A 74 -7.07 8.36 -13.09
N VAL A 75 -6.01 7.86 -13.72
CA VAL A 75 -4.62 8.13 -13.37
C VAL A 75 -3.91 8.65 -14.62
N GLU A 76 -3.22 9.78 -14.50
CA GLU A 76 -2.41 10.35 -15.57
C GLU A 76 -0.93 10.08 -15.31
N LEU A 77 -0.24 9.55 -16.32
CA LEU A 77 1.15 9.16 -16.28
C LEU A 77 2.08 10.30 -16.70
N ASP A 78 3.36 10.16 -16.36
CA ASP A 78 4.44 11.07 -16.77
C ASP A 78 4.82 10.93 -18.25
N SER A 79 4.63 9.75 -18.82
CA SER A 79 4.90 9.47 -20.23
C SER A 79 3.86 8.55 -20.84
N GLU A 80 3.80 8.57 -22.16
CA GLU A 80 2.98 7.71 -23.00
C GLU A 80 3.27 6.22 -22.76
N LEU A 81 2.23 5.39 -22.88
CA LEU A 81 2.35 3.93 -22.85
C LEU A 81 2.98 3.42 -24.14
N ILE A 82 3.83 2.40 -24.04
CA ILE A 82 4.45 1.77 -25.21
C ILE A 82 3.46 0.78 -25.83
N ASP A 83 2.83 -0.04 -24.99
CA ASP A 83 1.91 -1.09 -25.43
C ASP A 83 0.44 -0.73 -25.18
N ALA A 84 -0.44 -1.49 -25.84
CA ALA A 84 -1.88 -1.44 -25.60
C ALA A 84 -2.29 -2.45 -24.53
N TYR A 85 -3.19 -2.05 -23.64
CA TYR A 85 -3.60 -2.81 -22.47
C TYR A 85 -5.10 -3.07 -22.48
N PRO A 86 -5.55 -4.34 -22.61
CA PRO A 86 -6.97 -4.69 -22.55
C PRO A 86 -7.51 -4.57 -21.11
N ALA A 87 -8.75 -4.12 -20.94
CA ALA A 87 -9.33 -3.79 -19.63
C ALA A 87 -9.33 -4.97 -18.63
N ASP A 88 -9.71 -6.16 -19.10
CA ASP A 88 -10.05 -7.28 -18.21
C ASP A 88 -8.82 -8.01 -17.63
N THR A 89 -7.66 -7.85 -18.26
CA THR A 89 -6.43 -8.55 -17.85
C THR A 89 -5.30 -7.61 -17.48
N SER A 90 -5.54 -6.29 -17.49
CA SER A 90 -4.52 -5.29 -17.20
C SER A 90 -4.70 -4.66 -15.82
N PHE A 91 -3.57 -4.47 -15.15
CA PHE A 91 -3.50 -3.97 -13.79
C PHE A 91 -2.46 -2.86 -13.68
N ILE A 92 -2.75 -1.92 -12.79
CA ILE A 92 -1.77 -0.97 -12.28
C ILE A 92 -1.43 -1.37 -10.85
N GLN A 93 -0.14 -1.56 -10.57
CA GLN A 93 0.35 -1.91 -9.25
C GLN A 93 1.39 -0.89 -8.79
N LYS A 94 1.32 -0.51 -7.51
CA LYS A 94 2.29 0.41 -6.94
C LYS A 94 3.66 -0.25 -6.74
N LEU A 95 4.70 0.50 -7.08
CA LEU A 95 6.08 0.22 -6.74
C LEU A 95 6.57 1.17 -5.66
N VAL A 96 7.47 0.67 -4.82
CA VAL A 96 8.17 1.49 -3.84
C VAL A 96 9.66 1.31 -4.06
N GLY A 97 10.32 2.39 -4.48
CA GLY A 97 11.75 2.36 -4.82
C GLY A 97 12.11 1.32 -5.87
N GLY A 98 11.27 1.18 -6.92
CA GLY A 98 11.50 0.23 -8.01
C GLY A 98 11.25 -1.24 -7.69
N GLN A 99 10.76 -1.58 -6.49
CA GLN A 99 10.48 -2.96 -6.09
C GLN A 99 9.03 -3.14 -5.63
N PHE A 100 8.50 -4.35 -5.89
CA PHE A 100 7.27 -4.81 -5.28
C PHE A 100 7.56 -5.35 -3.89
N ILE A 101 6.65 -5.09 -2.95
CA ILE A 101 6.68 -5.82 -1.69
C ILE A 101 6.35 -7.29 -1.94
N GLN A 102 7.18 -8.19 -1.41
CA GLN A 102 7.08 -9.62 -1.67
C GLN A 102 6.32 -10.38 -0.58
N GLY A 103 6.22 -9.82 0.63
CA GLY A 103 5.54 -10.49 1.72
C GLY A 103 5.21 -9.59 2.90
N ILE A 104 4.06 -9.85 3.52
CA ILE A 104 3.65 -9.25 4.79
C ILE A 104 3.32 -10.39 5.76
N TYR A 105 4.10 -10.47 6.83
CA TYR A 105 4.10 -11.55 7.79
C TYR A 105 3.59 -11.09 9.17
N PHE A 106 3.10 -12.04 9.97
CA PHE A 106 2.67 -11.79 11.34
C PHE A 106 3.75 -12.21 12.34
N GLY A 107 3.85 -11.45 13.43
CA GLY A 107 4.80 -11.73 14.51
C GLY A 107 6.25 -11.44 14.10
N ASP A 108 7.17 -12.21 14.67
CA ASP A 108 8.60 -12.11 14.41
C ASP A 108 9.12 -13.44 13.82
N PRO A 109 8.96 -13.66 12.51
CA PRO A 109 9.41 -14.90 11.86
C PRO A 109 10.94 -14.99 11.87
N ALA A 110 11.47 -16.13 12.30
CA ALA A 110 12.92 -16.36 12.38
C ALA A 110 13.67 -16.24 11.03
N LYS A 111 12.96 -16.30 9.90
CA LYS A 111 13.53 -16.12 8.56
C LYS A 111 12.53 -15.41 7.65
N ILE A 112 13.00 -14.35 7.00
CA ILE A 112 12.30 -13.68 5.90
C ILE A 112 12.75 -14.30 4.57
N SER A 113 11.83 -14.94 3.86
CA SER A 113 12.13 -15.66 2.62
C SER A 113 12.27 -14.73 1.42
N HIS A 114 11.54 -13.60 1.38
CA HIS A 114 11.50 -12.69 0.25
C HIS A 114 11.61 -11.23 0.70
N TYR A 115 12.32 -10.42 -0.08
CA TYR A 115 12.57 -9.01 0.20
C TYR A 115 12.08 -8.16 -0.98
N PRO A 116 11.52 -6.96 -0.75
CA PRO A 116 11.19 -6.37 0.55
C PRO A 116 10.06 -7.11 1.29
N GLY A 117 10.20 -7.24 2.60
CA GLY A 117 9.23 -7.90 3.48
C GLY A 117 8.83 -7.02 4.66
N ILE A 118 7.58 -7.10 5.10
CA ILE A 118 7.09 -6.39 6.30
C ILE A 118 6.64 -7.41 7.33
N THR A 119 6.94 -7.19 8.60
CA THR A 119 6.35 -7.94 9.71
C THR A 119 5.49 -7.02 10.57
N ILE A 120 4.36 -7.53 11.04
CA ILE A 120 3.46 -6.82 11.95
C ILE A 120 3.33 -7.65 13.21
N ASN A 121 3.85 -7.12 14.31
CA ASN A 121 3.79 -7.74 15.63
C ASN A 121 2.98 -6.87 16.59
N ALA A 122 2.25 -7.49 17.51
CA ALA A 122 1.48 -6.78 18.53
C ALA A 122 1.96 -7.30 19.87
N THR A 123 2.74 -6.47 20.55
CA THR A 123 3.60 -6.87 21.67
C THR A 123 2.87 -6.78 22.99
N GLU A 124 2.02 -5.77 23.17
CA GLU A 124 1.33 -5.53 24.44
C GLU A 124 -0.13 -5.12 24.25
N LYS A 125 -0.99 -5.62 25.15
CA LYS A 125 -2.35 -5.15 25.36
C LYS A 125 -2.50 -4.85 26.85
N ASN A 126 -2.63 -3.57 27.19
CA ASN A 126 -2.95 -3.15 28.55
C ASN A 126 -4.42 -2.72 28.64
N ASN A 127 -5.10 -3.07 29.72
CA ASN A 127 -6.50 -2.69 29.96
C ASN A 127 -6.60 -2.05 31.34
N GLU A 128 -6.90 -0.76 31.37
CA GLU A 128 -7.00 0.01 32.59
C GLU A 128 -8.43 0.53 32.77
N TRP A 129 -8.98 0.29 33.96
CA TRP A 129 -10.28 0.85 34.34
C TRP A 129 -10.08 2.30 34.76
N PHE A 130 -10.64 3.23 33.99
CA PHE A 130 -10.57 4.65 34.28
C PHE A 130 -11.71 5.09 35.23
N THR A 131 -12.87 4.44 35.14
CA THR A 131 -14.01 4.57 36.09
C THR A 131 -14.76 3.23 36.20
N LEU A 132 -15.77 3.13 37.07
CA LEU A 132 -16.67 1.96 37.18
C LEU A 132 -17.39 1.59 35.87
N SER A 133 -17.49 2.53 34.92
CA SER A 133 -18.21 2.36 33.65
C SER A 133 -17.35 2.66 32.40
N SER A 134 -16.07 2.99 32.55
CA SER A 134 -15.18 3.28 31.43
C SER A 134 -13.84 2.55 31.52
N THR A 135 -13.51 1.82 30.46
CA THR A 135 -12.25 1.12 30.28
C THR A 135 -11.40 1.77 29.20
N SER A 136 -10.08 1.72 29.37
CA SER A 136 -9.09 2.14 28.39
C SER A 136 -8.29 0.91 27.96
N GLU A 137 -8.27 0.62 26.66
CA GLU A 137 -7.41 -0.43 26.11
C GLU A 137 -6.27 0.20 25.31
N THR A 138 -5.03 -0.07 25.71
CA THR A 138 -3.81 0.36 25.00
C THR A 138 -3.20 -0.82 24.27
N PHE A 139 -2.84 -0.63 23.00
CA PHE A 139 -2.20 -1.63 22.17
C PHE A 139 -0.84 -1.13 21.68
N GLN A 140 0.19 -1.95 21.83
CA GLN A 140 1.49 -1.70 21.22
C GLN A 140 1.65 -2.60 19.98
N ILE A 141 2.00 -1.97 18.85
CA ILE A 141 2.20 -2.64 17.56
C ILE A 141 3.54 -2.21 17.00
N ASP A 142 4.35 -3.20 16.62
CA ASP A 142 5.63 -3.02 15.96
C ASP A 142 5.52 -3.45 14.50
N ILE A 143 5.85 -2.53 13.58
CA ILE A 143 5.89 -2.80 12.14
C ILE A 143 7.35 -2.72 11.69
N THR A 144 7.94 -3.85 11.33
CA THR A 144 9.34 -3.93 10.91
C THR A 144 9.42 -4.14 9.41
N ILE A 145 10.35 -3.44 8.76
CA ILE A 145 10.54 -3.46 7.31
C ILE A 145 11.92 -4.05 7.02
N TYR A 146 11.94 -5.09 6.22
CA TYR A 146 13.14 -5.79 5.79
C TYR A 146 13.37 -5.49 4.31
N VAL A 147 14.49 -4.85 4.00
CA VAL A 147 14.92 -4.52 2.64
C VAL A 147 16.28 -5.14 2.37
N LYS A 148 16.59 -5.41 1.10
CA LYS A 148 17.87 -5.95 0.68
C LYS A 148 18.31 -5.27 -0.61
N GLU A 149 19.29 -4.38 -0.51
CA GLU A 149 19.95 -3.75 -1.66
C GLU A 149 21.44 -4.08 -1.71
N ALA A 150 22.09 -3.73 -2.82
CA ALA A 150 23.53 -3.89 -2.98
C ALA A 150 24.35 -2.95 -2.07
N ASP A 151 23.78 -1.81 -1.68
CA ASP A 151 24.40 -0.79 -0.83
C ASP A 151 23.58 -0.56 0.44
N TYR A 152 24.27 -0.28 1.54
CA TYR A 152 23.68 0.12 2.81
C TYR A 152 22.92 1.44 2.68
N GLU A 153 23.43 2.42 1.94
CA GLU A 153 22.73 3.70 1.78
C GLU A 153 21.44 3.53 0.97
N ALA A 154 21.50 2.73 -0.11
CA ALA A 154 20.32 2.39 -0.91
C ALA A 154 19.28 1.64 -0.07
N SER A 155 19.72 0.66 0.74
CA SER A 155 18.86 -0.07 1.67
C SER A 155 18.18 0.90 2.65
N TYR A 156 18.94 1.82 3.24
CA TYR A 156 18.41 2.77 4.22
C TYR A 156 17.38 3.73 3.60
N ARG A 157 17.64 4.25 2.40
CA ARG A 157 16.71 5.11 1.66
C ARG A 157 15.43 4.36 1.29
N LEU A 158 15.54 3.11 0.86
CA LEU A 158 14.39 2.27 0.52
C LEU A 158 13.54 1.98 1.77
N MET A 159 14.17 1.59 2.87
CA MET A 159 13.51 1.35 4.16
C MET A 159 12.72 2.59 4.63
N HIS A 160 13.35 3.77 4.59
CA HIS A 160 12.68 5.03 4.94
C HIS A 160 11.50 5.36 4.03
N THR A 161 11.62 5.04 2.74
CA THR A 161 10.54 5.26 1.78
C THR A 161 9.33 4.38 2.13
N TYR A 162 9.55 3.09 2.42
CA TYR A 162 8.48 2.20 2.89
C TYR A 162 7.90 2.68 4.22
N ALA A 163 8.74 3.04 5.20
CA ALA A 163 8.29 3.50 6.52
C ALA A 163 7.36 4.71 6.41
N LYS A 164 7.77 5.72 5.64
CA LYS A 164 6.97 6.93 5.39
C LYS A 164 5.64 6.60 4.71
N GLN A 165 5.62 5.67 3.76
CA GLN A 165 4.38 5.27 3.10
C GLN A 165 3.44 4.52 4.04
N ILE A 166 3.96 3.61 4.87
CA ILE A 166 3.17 2.86 5.86
C ILE A 166 2.60 3.81 6.91
N GLU A 167 3.44 4.67 7.48
CA GLU A 167 3.02 5.72 8.42
C GLU A 167 1.84 6.51 7.83
N THR A 168 2.02 6.98 6.60
CA THR A 168 0.98 7.76 5.94
C THR A 168 -0.29 6.94 5.67
N ALA A 169 -0.18 5.64 5.37
CA ALA A 169 -1.32 4.77 5.17
C ALA A 169 -2.13 4.56 6.45
N LEU A 170 -1.47 4.43 7.60
CA LEU A 170 -2.10 4.26 8.91
C LEU A 170 -2.85 5.52 9.34
N PHE A 171 -2.22 6.70 9.20
CA PHE A 171 -2.85 7.96 9.61
C PHE A 171 -3.99 8.40 8.68
N ARG A 172 -4.04 7.93 7.42
CA ARG A 172 -5.12 8.30 6.49
C ARG A 172 -6.45 7.62 6.81
N SER A 173 -6.46 6.51 7.56
CA SER A 173 -7.69 5.75 7.87
C SER A 173 -8.34 6.10 9.21
N LEU A 174 -7.74 7.01 10.00
CA LEU A 174 -8.18 7.33 11.36
C LEU A 174 -8.80 8.72 11.44
N TYR A 175 -9.90 8.93 10.71
CA TYR A 175 -10.94 9.83 11.20
C TYR A 175 -11.98 8.96 11.88
N PRO A 176 -11.87 8.69 13.20
CA PRO A 176 -13.03 8.21 13.92
C PRO A 176 -14.14 9.26 13.73
N LEU A 177 -15.29 8.83 13.23
CA LEU A 177 -16.52 9.60 13.35
C LEU A 177 -16.81 9.68 14.85
N VAL A 178 -16.28 10.72 15.50
CA VAL A 178 -16.69 11.07 16.86
C VAL A 178 -18.09 11.62 16.70
N GLU A 179 -19.10 10.83 17.06
CA GLU A 179 -20.45 11.37 17.27
C GLU A 179 -20.34 12.52 18.29
N PRO A 180 -21.06 13.64 18.09
CA PRO A 180 -21.07 14.70 19.09
C PRO A 180 -21.57 14.10 20.40
N PHE A 181 -20.75 14.14 21.45
CA PHE A 181 -21.20 13.86 22.80
C PHE A 181 -22.24 14.92 23.16
N ASP A 182 -23.51 14.53 23.19
CA ASP A 182 -24.57 15.36 23.74
C ASP A 182 -24.30 15.58 25.24
N THR A 183 -23.74 16.74 25.58
CA THR A 183 -23.75 17.25 26.96
C THR A 183 -25.08 17.95 27.20
N ALA A 184 -26.16 17.18 27.24
CA ALA A 184 -27.43 17.65 27.79
C ALA A 184 -27.53 17.17 29.24
N ILE A 185 -27.22 18.09 30.16
CA ILE A 185 -27.53 18.01 31.61
C ILE A 185 -28.97 18.49 31.80
#